data_AF-K0JKM3-F1
#
_entry.id   AF-K0JKM3-F1
#
_cell.length_a   1.000
_cell.length_b   1.000
_cell.length_c   1.000
_cell.angle_alpha   90.00
_cell.angle_beta   90.00
_cell.angle_gamma   90.00
#
_symmetry.space_group_name_H-M   'P 1'
#
loop_
_entity.id
_entity.type
_entity.pdbx_description
1 polymer ?
#
loop_
_entity_poly.entity_id
_entity_poly.type
_entity_poly.pdbx_seq_one_letter_code
_entity_poly.pdbx_strand_id
1 'polypeptide(L)'
;MYPAFSKVAMAEGNKDVANLMNMIASVEKTHAQLYDKTMKDLDAGQGLPEGYYVCPVCGYIEKGSSPDQCPICNAAGTTFQAFLS
;
A
#
# COMPACT_ATOMS: atom_id res chain seq x y z
N MET A 1 -14.33 1.19 4.07
CA MET A 1 -14.59 2.64 4.00
C MET A 1 -14.45 3.17 2.58
N TYR A 2 -13.25 3.20 2.01
CA TYR A 2 -12.97 3.82 0.70
C TYR A 2 -13.85 3.37 -0.48
N PRO A 3 -14.25 2.09 -0.63
CA PRO A 3 -15.17 1.71 -1.71
C PRO A 3 -16.55 2.40 -1.61
N ALA A 4 -17.02 2.70 -0.40
CA ALA A 4 -18.25 3.46 -0.19
C ALA A 4 -18.07 4.92 -0.63
N PHE A 5 -16.94 5.56 -0.29
CA PHE A 5 -16.62 6.90 -0.74
C PHE A 5 -16.46 6.98 -2.27
N SER A 6 -15.89 5.94 -2.89
CA SER A 6 -15.83 5.85 -4.35
C SER A 6 -17.21 5.88 -5.00
N LYS A 7 -18.17 5.12 -4.44
CA LYS A 7 -19.56 5.10 -4.93
C LYS A 7 -20.25 6.46 -4.79
N VAL A 8 -20.04 7.16 -3.67
CA VAL A 8 -20.59 8.51 -3.45
C VAL A 8 -19.99 9.49 -4.47
N ALA A 9 -18.66 9.53 -4.61
CA ALA A 9 -18.00 10.42 -5.56
C ALA A 9 -18.42 10.16 -7.02
N MET A 10 -18.63 8.89 -7.39
CA MET A 10 -19.13 8.54 -8.72
C MET A 10 -20.57 9.02 -8.94
N ALA A 11 -21.44 8.92 -7.93
CA ALA A 11 -22.82 9.41 -8.00
C ALA A 11 -22.89 10.94 -8.11
N GLU A 12 -21.91 11.65 -7.54
CA GLU A 12 -21.74 13.10 -7.65
C GLU A 12 -21.03 13.52 -8.95
N GLY A 13 -20.68 12.58 -9.82
CA GLY A 13 -19.99 12.84 -11.09
C GLY A 13 -18.48 13.10 -10.96
N ASN A 14 -17.91 12.98 -9.77
CA ASN A 14 -16.49 13.19 -9.51
C ASN A 14 -15.68 11.89 -9.70
N LYS A 15 -15.44 11.56 -10.98
CA LYS A 15 -14.74 10.33 -11.38
C LYS A 15 -13.32 10.23 -10.84
N ASP A 16 -12.60 11.35 -10.76
CA ASP A 16 -11.21 11.36 -10.29
C ASP A 16 -11.13 11.01 -8.81
N VAL A 17 -12.02 11.56 -7.99
CA VAL A 17 -12.12 11.18 -6.58
C VAL A 17 -12.58 9.73 -6.43
N ALA A 18 -13.51 9.25 -7.26
CA ALA A 18 -13.92 7.86 -7.21
C ALA A 18 -12.76 6.89 -7.47
N ASN A 19 -11.93 7.20 -8.47
CA ASN A 19 -10.73 6.43 -8.80
C ASN A 19 -9.67 6.51 -7.70
N LEU A 20 -9.44 7.71 -7.14
CA LEU A 20 -8.53 7.90 -6.00
C LEU A 20 -8.95 7.05 -4.81
N MET A 21 -10.24 7.04 -4.45
CA MET A 21 -10.75 6.23 -3.35
C MET A 21 -10.54 4.73 -3.59
N ASN A 22 -10.72 4.25 -4.83
CA ASN A 22 -10.43 2.86 -5.16
C ASN A 22 -8.93 2.54 -5.08
N MET A 23 -8.07 3.46 -5.51
CA MET A 23 -6.62 3.30 -5.38
C MET A 23 -6.21 3.23 -3.91
N ILE A 24 -6.72 4.12 -3.06
CA ILE A 24 -6.48 4.09 -1.61
C ILE A 24 -6.97 2.76 -1.02
N ALA A 25 -8.14 2.26 -1.43
CA ALA A 25 -8.62 0.95 -0.98
C ALA A 25 -7.64 -0.20 -1.29
N SER A 26 -6.99 -0.16 -2.45
CA SER A 26 -5.96 -1.14 -2.83
C SER A 26 -4.70 -1.01 -1.97
N VAL A 27 -4.26 0.21 -1.67
CA VAL A 27 -3.10 0.49 -0.81
C VAL A 27 -3.36 -0.01 0.61
N GLU A 28 -4.50 0.35 1.20
CA GLU A 28 -4.83 -0.04 2.57
C GLU A 28 -5.06 -1.55 2.72
N LYS A 29 -5.45 -2.24 1.64
CA LYS A 29 -5.50 -3.71 1.63
C LYS A 29 -4.10 -4.30 1.80
N THR A 30 -3.09 -3.75 1.12
CA THR A 30 -1.70 -4.16 1.32
C THR A 30 -1.25 -3.88 2.74
N HIS A 31 -1.58 -2.72 3.31
CA HIS A 31 -1.24 -2.41 4.71
C HIS A 31 -1.80 -3.45 5.67
N ALA A 32 -3.09 -3.77 5.56
CA ALA A 32 -3.72 -4.78 6.41
C ALA A 32 -3.04 -6.16 6.28
N GLN A 33 -2.74 -6.59 5.06
CA GLN A 33 -2.04 -7.85 4.80
C GLN A 33 -0.63 -7.86 5.40
N LEU A 34 0.08 -6.74 5.31
CA LEU A 34 1.42 -6.58 5.87
C LEU A 34 1.39 -6.66 7.40
N TYR A 35 0.44 -5.98 8.04
CA TYR A 35 0.25 -6.06 9.49
C TYR A 35 -0.09 -7.49 9.94
N ASP A 36 -1.04 -8.15 9.28
CA ASP A 36 -1.42 -9.53 9.60
C ASP A 36 -0.23 -10.50 9.48
N LYS A 37 0.60 -10.31 8.44
CA LYS A 37 1.79 -11.13 8.24
C LYS A 37 2.85 -10.85 9.29
N THR A 38 3.16 -9.59 9.54
CA THR A 38 4.16 -9.19 10.55
C THR A 38 3.75 -9.67 11.94
N MET A 39 2.46 -9.60 12.29
CA MET A 39 1.98 -10.13 13.58
C MET A 39 2.23 -11.64 13.69
N LYS A 40 1.91 -12.41 12.64
CA LYS A 40 2.18 -13.85 12.61
C LYS A 40 3.67 -14.18 12.68
N ASP A 41 4.50 -13.41 12.00
CA ASP A 41 5.96 -13.56 12.05
C ASP A 41 6.46 -13.34 13.49
N LEU A 42 5.98 -12.29 14.17
CA LEU A 42 6.31 -11.99 15.56
C LEU A 42 5.83 -13.07 16.53
N ASP A 43 4.60 -13.56 16.38
CA ASP A 43 4.05 -14.66 17.19
C ASP A 43 4.85 -15.96 17.03
N ALA A 44 5.44 -16.17 15.85
CA ALA A 44 6.33 -17.29 15.56
C ALA A 44 7.77 -17.07 16.07
N GLY A 45 8.04 -15.98 16.78
CA GLY A 45 9.38 -15.64 17.28
C GLY A 45 10.33 -15.10 16.21
N GLN A 46 9.83 -14.74 15.03
CA GLN A 46 10.62 -14.03 14.03
C GLN A 46 10.71 -12.56 14.42
N GLY A 47 11.81 -11.90 14.06
CA GLY A 47 11.98 -10.47 14.26
C GLY A 47 11.16 -9.62 13.28
N LEU A 48 11.19 -8.30 13.49
CA LEU A 48 10.74 -7.37 12.46
C LEU A 48 11.64 -7.46 11.22
N PRO A 49 11.12 -7.17 10.01
CA PRO A 49 11.97 -7.01 8.83
C PRO A 49 13.06 -5.96 9.03
N GLU A 50 14.18 -6.18 8.33
CA GLU A 50 15.31 -5.24 8.24
C GLU A 50 14.93 -3.89 7.62
N GLY A 51 13.85 -3.85 6.83
CA GLY A 51 13.34 -2.61 6.29
C GLY A 51 12.07 -2.73 5.47
N TYR A 52 11.44 -1.58 5.29
CA TYR A 52 10.26 -1.38 4.47
C TYR A 52 10.56 -0.38 3.36
N TYR A 53 10.00 -0.63 2.18
CA TYR A 53 10.17 0.22 1.01
C TYR A 53 8.82 0.81 0.65
N VAL A 54 8.72 2.15 0.66
CA VAL A 54 7.46 2.86 0.46
C VAL A 54 7.46 3.57 -0.90
N CYS A 55 6.41 3.36 -1.68
CA CYS A 55 6.19 4.06 -2.93
C CYS A 55 5.80 5.53 -2.63
N PRO A 56 6.59 6.53 -3.08
CA PRO A 56 6.29 7.93 -2.77
C PRO A 56 5.09 8.49 -3.55
N VAL A 57 4.58 7.73 -4.54
CA VAL A 57 3.47 8.17 -5.40
C VAL A 57 2.11 7.76 -4.82
N CYS A 58 1.98 6.54 -4.30
CA CYS A 58 0.69 6.01 -3.83
C CYS A 58 0.71 5.44 -2.41
N GLY A 59 1.87 5.30 -1.78
CA GLY A 59 1.98 4.76 -0.42
C GLY A 59 2.05 3.23 -0.30
N TYR A 60 2.10 2.46 -1.40
CA TYR A 60 2.35 1.01 -1.33
C TYR A 60 3.62 0.69 -0.55
N ILE A 61 3.57 -0.33 0.30
CA ILE A 61 4.68 -0.77 1.16
C ILE A 61 5.09 -2.19 0.80
N GLU A 62 6.39 -2.41 0.57
CA GLU A 62 7.01 -3.72 0.37
C GLU A 62 8.00 -4.05 1.50
N LYS A 63 8.08 -5.34 1.89
CA LYS A 63 9.01 -5.82 2.93
C LYS A 63 10.34 -6.23 2.29
N GLY A 64 11.47 -5.73 2.81
CA GLY A 64 12.82 -6.23 2.49
C GLY A 64 13.49 -5.65 1.25
N SER A 65 12.78 -5.40 0.16
CA SER A 65 13.35 -4.74 -1.04
C SER A 65 12.29 -3.99 -1.84
N SER A 66 12.68 -3.00 -2.63
CA SER A 66 11.75 -2.38 -3.60
C SER A 66 11.44 -3.35 -4.76
N PRO A 67 10.18 -3.39 -5.25
CA PRO A 67 9.84 -4.13 -6.47
C PRO A 67 10.35 -3.38 -7.70
N ASP A 68 10.50 -4.03 -8.86
CA ASP A 68 10.87 -3.33 -10.11
C ASP A 68 9.88 -2.24 -10.52
N GLN A 69 8.60 -2.46 -10.22
CA GLN A 69 7.50 -1.54 -10.49
C GLN A 69 6.44 -1.64 -9.40
N CYS A 70 5.90 -0.49 -8.98
CA CYS A 70 4.81 -0.45 -8.01
C CYS A 70 3.56 -1.18 -8.56
N PRO A 71 3.02 -2.19 -7.85
CA PRO A 71 1.89 -2.98 -8.33
C PRO A 71 0.56 -2.22 -8.31
N ILE A 72 0.53 -1.03 -7.71
CA ILE A 72 -0.69 -0.20 -7.61
C ILE A 72 -0.67 0.94 -8.63
N CYS A 73 0.40 1.75 -8.65
CA CYS A 73 0.46 2.97 -9.44
C CYS A 73 1.49 2.95 -10.58
N ASN A 74 2.20 1.83 -10.77
CA ASN A 74 3.19 1.63 -11.82
C ASN A 74 4.43 2.54 -11.77
N ALA A 75 4.67 3.23 -10.65
CA ALA A 75 5.92 3.96 -10.44
C ALA A 75 7.13 3.01 -10.45
N ALA A 76 8.27 3.47 -10.96
CA ALA A 76 9.49 2.67 -11.02
C ALA A 76 10.00 2.32 -9.60
N GLY A 77 10.49 1.10 -9.42
CA GLY A 77 11.05 0.59 -8.17
C GLY A 77 12.17 1.42 -7.58
N THR A 78 12.97 2.02 -8.46
CA THR A 78 14.08 2.91 -8.10
C THR A 78 13.63 4.19 -7.39
N THR A 79 12.33 4.52 -7.40
CA THR A 79 11.78 5.70 -6.71
C THR A 79 11.38 5.43 -5.26
N PHE A 80 11.37 4.16 -4.82
CA PHE A 80 10.92 3.79 -3.47
C PHE A 80 11.85 4.34 -2.40
N GLN A 81 11.26 4.79 -1.30
CA GLN A 81 11.97 5.26 -0.11
C GLN A 81 12.16 4.10 0.87
N ALA A 82 13.40 3.86 1.30
CA ALA A 82 13.73 2.82 2.26
C ALA A 82 13.63 3.34 3.70
N PHE A 83 12.95 2.57 4.56
CA PHE A 83 12.83 2.76 5.99
C PHE A 83 13.40 1.52 6.68
N LEU A 84 14.65 1.62 7.11
CA LEU A 84 15.40 0.50 7.69
C LEU A 84 15.23 0.49 9.22
N SER A 85 15.19 -0.71 9.80
CA SER A 85 15.07 -0.94 11.24
C SER A 85 16.42 -0.97 11.96
#